data_AF-A0A971WJY5-F1
#
_entry.id   AF-A0A971WJY5-F1
#
_cell.length_a   1.000
_cell.length_b   1.000
_cell.length_c   1.000
_cell.angle_alpha   90.00
_cell.angle_beta   90.00
_cell.angle_gamma   90.00
#
_symmetry.space_group_name_H-M   'P 1'
#
loop_
_entity.id
_entity.type
_entity.pdbx_description
1 polymer ?
#
loop_
_entity_poly.entity_id
_entity_poly.type
_entity_poly.pdbx_seq_one_letter_code
_entity_poly.pdbx_strand_id
1 'polypeptide(L)'
;MVKQLLDYMFFILAEDTFHGIFGSSCGRTYASYVKYPDFQYTGSLNWLLYGEGSLWGGTGMGAVSLATSTYRPPEILAKIAADHSPNESLQRQGFEFPANLVIYRTPDYMLSSLQDYQKGNCAPQTHVAQLTFENKAVIFWSCPYTSEEGPGLRPDYWSGNVALPRAIQFRNVLALIWHENRFSWMNHCFFEPSKFDEIKVEGRWLFARARKGYVGIFSKYGMSFGQSGPYAGRELICYNPNNIWLVECGCEDEWGSFEKFVEKIKTAQIVESNEDILYDSPSVGKFVVGWNTNPVVDGVSIELQDRFLIKST
;
A
#
# COMPACT_ATOMS: atom_id res chain seq x y z
N MET A 1 1.84 7.87 -32.25
CA MET A 1 2.16 6.65 -31.50
C MET A 1 2.97 6.94 -30.23
N VAL A 2 4.22 7.42 -30.30
CA VAL A 2 5.05 7.68 -29.09
C VAL A 2 4.39 8.66 -28.11
N LYS A 3 3.86 9.79 -28.60
CA LYS A 3 3.15 10.76 -27.75
C LYS A 3 1.97 10.14 -27.01
N GLN A 4 1.15 9.34 -27.69
CA GLN A 4 -0.03 8.71 -27.08
C GLN A 4 0.36 7.69 -26.01
N LEU A 5 1.47 6.98 -26.21
CA LEU A 5 2.00 6.07 -25.19
C LEU A 5 2.50 6.85 -23.96
N LEU A 6 3.22 7.95 -24.16
CA LEU A 6 3.64 8.83 -23.07
C LEU A 6 2.44 9.45 -22.35
N ASP A 7 1.44 9.94 -23.08
CA ASP A 7 0.20 10.47 -22.51
C ASP A 7 -0.49 9.42 -21.62
N TYR A 8 -0.54 8.16 -22.05
CA TYR A 8 -1.11 7.06 -21.26
C TYR A 8 -0.28 6.71 -20.03
N MET A 9 1.04 6.59 -20.18
CA MET A 9 1.94 6.31 -19.05
C MET A 9 1.91 7.41 -18.00
N PHE A 10 1.89 8.67 -18.45
CA PHE A 10 1.82 9.82 -17.57
C PHE A 10 0.43 10.01 -16.98
N PHE A 11 -0.63 9.62 -17.68
CA PHE A 11 -1.96 9.51 -17.07
C PHE A 11 -1.97 8.56 -15.86
N ILE A 12 -1.41 7.34 -15.99
CA ILE A 12 -1.31 6.42 -14.84
C ILE A 12 -0.50 7.06 -13.71
N LEU A 13 0.62 7.71 -14.05
CA LEU A 13 1.45 8.39 -13.06
C LEU A 13 0.69 9.53 -12.34
N ALA A 14 -0.15 10.28 -13.06
CA ALA A 14 -0.97 11.36 -12.49
C ALA A 14 -2.08 10.81 -11.60
N GLU A 15 -2.74 9.73 -12.02
CA GLU A 15 -3.85 9.10 -11.29
C GLU A 15 -3.40 8.49 -9.97
N ASP A 16 -2.22 7.85 -9.97
CA ASP A 16 -1.73 7.05 -8.84
C ASP A 16 -0.68 7.79 -8.01
N THR A 17 -0.57 9.11 -8.16
CA THR A 17 0.30 9.92 -7.32
C THR A 17 -0.46 10.58 -6.16
N PHE A 18 0.20 10.64 -5.01
CA PHE A 18 -0.26 11.34 -3.83
C PHE A 18 0.85 12.28 -3.35
N HIS A 19 0.64 13.58 -3.51
CA HIS A 19 1.65 14.62 -3.25
C HIS A 19 3.00 14.37 -3.96
N GLY A 20 2.92 13.91 -5.22
CA GLY A 20 4.08 13.56 -6.05
C GLY A 20 4.77 12.24 -5.67
N ILE A 21 4.25 11.49 -4.70
CA ILE A 21 4.69 10.13 -4.36
C ILE A 21 3.91 9.14 -5.20
N PHE A 22 4.60 8.17 -5.82
CA PHE A 22 3.91 7.06 -6.48
C PHE A 22 3.72 5.94 -5.46
N GLY A 23 2.59 6.01 -4.74
CA GLY A 23 2.29 5.13 -3.62
C GLY A 23 1.58 3.83 -4.00
N SER A 24 1.68 3.41 -5.27
CA SER A 24 0.99 2.24 -5.83
C SER A 24 1.86 0.97 -5.81
N SER A 25 1.24 -0.19 -6.03
CA SER A 25 1.97 -1.45 -6.21
C SER A 25 2.97 -1.35 -7.36
N CYS A 26 4.13 -1.98 -7.18
CA CYS A 26 5.23 -1.93 -8.14
C CYS A 26 5.75 -3.34 -8.42
N GLY A 27 5.91 -3.70 -9.70
CA GLY A 27 6.51 -4.97 -10.10
C GLY A 27 8.03 -5.08 -9.82
N ARG A 28 8.68 -3.93 -9.54
CA ARG A 28 10.08 -3.88 -9.15
C ARG A 28 10.33 -2.77 -8.15
N THR A 29 10.80 -3.15 -6.97
CA THR A 29 11.20 -2.21 -5.93
C THR A 29 12.56 -2.50 -5.33
N TYR A 30 13.04 -1.52 -4.57
CA TYR A 30 14.25 -1.56 -3.76
C TYR A 30 13.95 -0.89 -2.42
N ALA A 31 14.56 -1.40 -1.35
CA ALA A 31 14.26 -1.01 0.01
C ALA A 31 14.32 0.52 0.22
N SER A 32 15.34 1.19 -0.31
CA SER A 32 15.49 2.65 -0.21
C SER A 32 14.32 3.42 -0.84
N TYR A 33 13.76 2.95 -1.95
CA TYR A 33 12.70 3.66 -2.69
C TYR A 33 11.31 3.41 -2.12
N VAL A 34 11.09 2.27 -1.46
CA VAL A 34 9.81 1.96 -0.80
C VAL A 34 9.74 2.64 0.56
N LYS A 35 10.84 2.65 1.33
CA LYS A 35 10.89 3.30 2.65
C LYS A 35 10.87 4.82 2.58
N TYR A 36 11.51 5.39 1.56
CA TYR A 36 11.72 6.83 1.46
C TYR A 36 11.12 7.36 0.15
N PRO A 37 9.89 7.91 0.19
CA PRO A 37 9.20 8.42 -0.99
C PRO A 37 10.02 9.43 -1.81
N ASP A 38 10.83 10.26 -1.14
CA ASP A 38 11.71 11.24 -1.79
C ASP A 38 12.81 10.62 -2.69
N PHE A 39 13.04 9.31 -2.56
CA PHE A 39 14.05 8.57 -3.31
C PHE A 39 13.43 7.81 -4.50
N GLN A 40 12.12 7.84 -4.66
CA GLN A 40 11.48 7.24 -5.82
C GLN A 40 11.83 8.03 -7.10
N TYR A 41 12.27 7.33 -8.14
CA TYR A 41 12.58 7.97 -9.43
C TYR A 41 11.36 8.62 -10.09
N THR A 42 10.16 8.11 -9.82
CA THR A 42 8.88 8.72 -10.22
C THR A 42 8.66 10.09 -9.58
N GLY A 43 9.19 10.35 -8.38
CA GLY A 43 9.09 11.65 -7.71
C GLY A 43 9.69 12.79 -8.54
N SER A 44 10.81 12.53 -9.22
CA SER A 44 11.43 13.52 -10.12
C SER A 44 10.63 13.74 -11.41
N LEU A 45 9.94 12.71 -11.90
CA LEU A 45 9.04 12.81 -13.05
C LEU A 45 7.78 13.58 -12.69
N ASN A 46 7.16 13.28 -11.55
CA ASN A 46 6.02 14.03 -11.02
C ASN A 46 6.37 15.50 -10.87
N TRP A 47 7.56 15.83 -10.36
CA TRP A 47 7.98 17.21 -10.20
C TRP A 47 8.07 17.94 -11.55
N LEU A 48 8.65 17.30 -12.56
CA LEU A 48 8.78 17.86 -13.91
C LEU A 48 7.44 17.97 -14.66
N LEU A 49 6.52 17.03 -14.45
CA LEU A 49 5.25 16.96 -15.19
C LEU A 49 4.13 17.77 -14.53
N TYR A 50 4.06 17.73 -13.20
CA TYR A 50 2.89 18.18 -12.42
C TYR A 50 3.25 19.22 -11.35
N GLY A 51 4.53 19.47 -11.09
CA GLY A 51 4.99 20.45 -10.11
C GLY A 51 5.03 19.93 -8.66
N GLU A 52 4.62 18.69 -8.41
CA GLU A 52 4.70 18.02 -7.11
C GLU A 52 5.63 16.82 -7.17
N GLY A 53 6.38 16.55 -6.09
CA GLY A 53 7.32 15.42 -6.03
C GLY A 53 8.66 15.84 -5.45
N SER A 54 9.72 15.12 -5.80
CA SER A 54 11.04 15.30 -5.20
C SER A 54 12.16 15.17 -6.22
N LEU A 55 13.11 16.11 -6.15
CA LEU A 55 14.37 16.05 -6.90
C LEU A 55 15.53 15.52 -6.04
N TRP A 56 15.29 15.27 -4.74
CA TRP A 56 16.35 15.05 -3.76
C TRP A 56 17.00 13.66 -3.83
N GLY A 57 16.20 12.59 -3.96
CA GLY A 57 16.71 11.22 -3.89
C GLY A 57 17.17 10.62 -5.23
N GLY A 58 17.50 11.48 -6.20
CA GLY A 58 18.10 11.12 -7.48
C GLY A 58 17.13 11.16 -8.66
N THR A 59 17.64 11.61 -9.80
CA THR A 59 16.92 11.60 -11.08
C THR A 59 17.17 10.28 -11.79
N GLY A 60 16.15 9.43 -11.93
CA GLY A 60 16.23 8.27 -12.82
C GLY A 60 16.47 8.73 -14.27
N MET A 61 16.86 7.81 -15.17
CA MET A 61 17.13 8.13 -16.58
C MET A 61 15.99 8.90 -17.27
N GLY A 62 14.74 8.65 -16.86
CA GLY A 62 13.55 9.29 -17.44
C GLY A 62 13.48 10.80 -17.22
N ALA A 63 13.98 11.34 -16.10
CA ALA A 63 13.82 12.75 -15.78
C ALA A 63 14.64 13.65 -16.72
N VAL A 64 15.90 13.29 -16.98
CA VAL A 64 16.76 14.03 -17.93
C VAL A 64 16.20 13.92 -19.34
N SER A 65 15.78 12.72 -19.76
CA SER A 65 15.16 12.52 -21.07
C SER A 65 13.89 13.36 -21.24
N LEU A 66 13.04 13.42 -20.22
CA LEU A 66 11.82 14.23 -20.25
C LEU A 66 12.13 15.72 -20.30
N ALA A 67 12.99 16.21 -19.41
CA ALA A 67 13.36 17.62 -19.30
C ALA A 67 13.99 18.18 -20.58
N THR A 68 14.75 17.35 -21.29
CA THR A 68 15.41 17.73 -22.56
C THR A 68 14.55 17.45 -23.80
N SER A 69 13.37 16.85 -23.63
CA SER A 69 12.48 16.52 -24.74
C SER A 69 11.59 17.69 -25.18
N THR A 70 11.01 17.53 -26.37
CA THR A 70 9.91 18.39 -26.86
C THR A 70 8.53 17.94 -26.39
N TYR A 71 8.44 16.86 -25.61
CA TYR A 71 7.15 16.37 -25.11
C TYR A 71 6.56 17.37 -24.12
N ARG A 72 5.25 17.63 -24.26
CA ARG A 72 4.48 18.45 -23.32
C ARG A 72 3.22 17.67 -22.95
N PRO A 73 3.00 17.37 -21.66
CA PRO A 73 1.82 16.64 -21.24
C PRO A 73 0.56 17.50 -21.48
N PRO A 74 -0.58 16.88 -21.83
CA PRO A 74 -1.86 17.55 -21.79
C PRO A 74 -2.12 18.17 -20.40
N GLU A 75 -2.62 19.40 -20.35
CA GLU A 75 -2.85 20.15 -19.09
C GLU A 75 -3.75 19.39 -18.11
N ILE A 76 -4.67 18.57 -18.61
CA ILE A 76 -5.54 17.73 -17.78
C ILE A 76 -4.76 16.77 -16.88
N LEU A 77 -3.56 16.30 -17.28
CA LEU A 77 -2.77 15.39 -16.45
C LEU A 77 -2.26 16.08 -15.17
N ALA A 78 -1.86 17.35 -15.26
CA ALA A 78 -1.47 18.13 -14.09
C ALA A 78 -2.68 18.40 -13.17
N LYS A 79 -3.87 18.59 -13.75
CA LYS A 79 -5.11 18.75 -12.97
C LYS A 79 -5.49 17.47 -12.22
N ILE A 80 -5.34 16.30 -12.86
CA ILE A 80 -5.57 15.00 -12.22
C ILE A 80 -4.59 14.80 -11.06
N ALA A 81 -3.29 15.02 -11.31
CA ALA A 81 -2.27 14.84 -10.28
C ALA A 81 -2.44 15.77 -9.06
N ALA A 82 -2.92 16.99 -9.27
CA ALA A 82 -3.16 17.99 -8.23
C ALA A 82 -4.56 17.91 -7.60
N ASP A 83 -5.45 17.06 -8.13
CA ASP A 83 -6.77 16.84 -7.54
C ASP A 83 -6.60 15.88 -6.37
N HIS A 84 -6.84 16.33 -5.14
CA HIS A 84 -6.77 15.50 -3.93
C HIS A 84 -8.15 15.09 -3.40
N SER A 85 -9.20 15.26 -4.20
CA SER A 85 -10.53 14.77 -3.83
C SER A 85 -10.52 13.24 -3.67
N PRO A 86 -11.42 12.71 -2.82
CA PRO A 86 -11.57 11.27 -2.66
C PRO A 86 -11.81 10.59 -3.99
N ASN A 87 -11.05 9.52 -4.25
CA ASN A 87 -11.09 8.79 -5.52
C ASN A 87 -10.77 7.31 -5.28
N GLU A 88 -11.51 6.43 -5.96
CA GLU A 88 -11.23 5.01 -6.07
C GLU A 88 -10.85 4.65 -7.52
N SER A 89 -9.64 4.14 -7.70
CA SER A 89 -9.08 3.74 -8.99
C SER A 89 -8.79 2.24 -9.01
N LEU A 90 -9.43 1.55 -9.95
CA LEU A 90 -9.30 0.12 -10.23
C LEU A 90 -8.59 -0.04 -11.57
N GLN A 91 -7.45 -0.72 -11.58
CA GLN A 91 -6.61 -0.83 -12.77
C GLN A 91 -6.18 -2.25 -13.05
N ARG A 92 -6.12 -2.63 -14.32
CA ARG A 92 -5.50 -3.87 -14.78
C ARG A 92 -4.25 -3.58 -15.59
N GLN A 93 -3.12 -4.05 -15.10
CA GLN A 93 -1.83 -3.94 -15.78
C GLN A 93 -1.28 -5.33 -16.15
N GLY A 94 -0.52 -5.42 -17.24
CA GLY A 94 0.01 -6.70 -17.73
C GLY A 94 -0.93 -7.45 -18.69
N PHE A 95 -0.37 -8.44 -19.39
CA PHE A 95 -1.05 -9.18 -20.46
C PHE A 95 -1.29 -10.65 -20.10
N GLU A 96 -0.22 -11.43 -19.87
CA GLU A 96 -0.33 -12.88 -19.54
C GLU A 96 -0.72 -13.13 -18.09
N PHE A 97 -0.18 -12.33 -17.17
CA PHE A 97 -0.48 -12.38 -15.74
C PHE A 97 -0.97 -11.00 -15.31
N PRO A 98 -2.26 -10.70 -15.52
CA PRO A 98 -2.80 -9.39 -15.19
C PRO A 98 -2.70 -9.14 -13.68
N ALA A 99 -2.12 -7.99 -13.34
CA ALA A 99 -2.07 -7.40 -12.01
C ALA A 99 -3.25 -6.46 -11.86
N ASN A 100 -4.13 -6.71 -10.89
CA ASN A 100 -5.26 -5.84 -10.58
C ASN A 100 -4.87 -4.97 -9.38
N LEU A 101 -4.78 -3.67 -9.61
CA LEU A 101 -4.46 -2.68 -8.59
C LEU A 101 -5.74 -2.00 -8.11
N VAL A 102 -5.83 -1.80 -6.80
CA VAL A 102 -6.84 -0.94 -6.18
C VAL A 102 -6.12 0.18 -5.49
N ILE A 103 -6.55 1.40 -5.78
CA ILE A 103 -6.07 2.62 -5.18
C ILE A 103 -7.29 3.31 -4.58
N TYR A 104 -7.23 3.60 -3.29
CA TYR A 104 -8.20 4.41 -2.59
C TYR A 104 -7.49 5.61 -2.00
N ARG A 105 -7.87 6.80 -2.41
CA ARG A 105 -7.19 8.05 -2.05
C ARG A 105 -8.18 9.02 -1.46
N THR A 106 -7.70 9.76 -0.47
CA THR A 106 -8.37 10.87 0.20
C THR A 106 -7.39 12.06 0.24
N PRO A 107 -7.81 13.25 0.68
CA PRO A 107 -6.88 14.34 0.93
C PRO A 107 -5.76 14.02 1.93
N ASP A 108 -6.00 13.09 2.87
CA ASP A 108 -5.12 12.86 4.02
C ASP A 108 -4.25 11.61 3.88
N TYR A 109 -4.67 10.64 3.06
CA TYR A 109 -3.93 9.40 2.81
C TYR A 109 -4.28 8.75 1.47
N MET A 110 -3.39 7.87 1.00
CA MET A 110 -3.58 6.98 -0.15
C MET A 110 -3.26 5.54 0.27
N LEU A 111 -4.22 4.64 0.12
CA LEU A 111 -4.08 3.19 0.33
C LEU A 111 -4.11 2.48 -1.02
N SER A 112 -3.08 1.68 -1.32
CA SER A 112 -3.03 0.88 -2.53
C SER A 112 -2.70 -0.58 -2.25
N SER A 113 -3.17 -1.46 -3.14
CA SER A 113 -2.85 -2.88 -3.09
C SER A 113 -2.93 -3.57 -4.45
N LEU A 114 -2.25 -4.70 -4.54
CA LEU A 114 -2.26 -5.64 -5.67
C LEU A 114 -3.17 -6.83 -5.34
N GLN A 115 -4.40 -6.81 -5.84
CA GLN A 115 -5.47 -7.76 -5.50
C GLN A 115 -5.14 -9.19 -5.93
N ASP A 116 -5.18 -10.12 -4.97
CA ASP A 116 -5.13 -11.58 -5.14
C ASP A 116 -4.11 -12.08 -6.20
N TYR A 117 -2.99 -11.37 -6.35
CA TYR A 117 -2.02 -11.64 -7.40
C TYR A 117 -1.09 -12.77 -6.99
N GLN A 118 -1.24 -13.92 -7.64
CA GLN A 118 -0.31 -15.06 -7.51
C GLN A 118 0.03 -15.41 -6.05
N LYS A 119 -0.95 -15.34 -5.14
CA LYS A 119 -0.77 -15.61 -3.71
C LYS A 119 0.04 -16.90 -3.49
N GLY A 120 1.00 -16.86 -2.56
CA GLY A 120 1.89 -17.96 -2.22
C GLY A 120 3.11 -18.13 -3.14
N ASN A 121 3.12 -17.54 -4.34
CA ASN A 121 4.31 -17.57 -5.20
C ASN A 121 5.41 -16.66 -4.65
N CYS A 122 6.67 -17.02 -4.94
CA CYS A 122 7.80 -16.14 -4.69
C CYS A 122 7.82 -15.00 -5.71
N ALA A 123 7.98 -13.78 -5.23
CA ALA A 123 8.02 -12.58 -6.03
C ALA A 123 9.15 -11.66 -5.52
N PRO A 124 10.38 -11.81 -6.03
CA PRO A 124 11.58 -11.23 -5.43
C PRO A 124 11.63 -9.69 -5.42
N GLN A 125 10.73 -9.01 -6.14
CA GLN A 125 10.81 -7.56 -6.32
C GLN A 125 9.44 -6.88 -6.26
N THR A 126 8.37 -7.65 -6.06
CA THR A 126 7.00 -7.14 -6.12
C THR A 126 6.62 -6.50 -4.80
N HIS A 127 6.19 -5.24 -4.88
CA HIS A 127 5.60 -4.51 -3.77
C HIS A 127 4.08 -4.57 -3.85
N VAL A 128 3.46 -5.08 -2.78
CA VAL A 128 2.07 -5.54 -2.83
C VAL A 128 1.10 -4.48 -2.36
N ALA A 129 1.36 -3.81 -1.24
CA ALA A 129 0.45 -2.84 -0.66
C ALA A 129 1.22 -1.74 0.07
N GLN A 130 0.69 -0.51 -0.01
CA GLN A 130 1.25 0.66 0.66
C GLN A 130 0.12 1.56 1.17
N LEU A 131 0.31 2.08 2.37
CA LEU A 131 -0.40 3.25 2.87
C LEU A 131 0.57 4.42 2.90
N THR A 132 0.17 5.55 2.30
CA THR A 132 0.97 6.77 2.20
C THR A 132 0.19 7.93 2.81
N PHE A 133 0.82 8.69 3.70
CA PHE A 133 0.25 9.91 4.30
C PHE A 133 0.88 11.17 3.72
N GLU A 134 0.19 12.30 3.87
CA GLU A 134 0.61 13.60 3.32
C GLU A 134 2.00 14.05 3.83
N ASN A 135 2.40 13.64 5.03
CA ASN A 135 3.72 13.93 5.60
C ASN A 135 4.83 12.97 5.11
N LYS A 136 4.54 12.18 4.06
CA LYS A 136 5.41 11.15 3.48
C LYS A 136 5.69 9.97 4.42
N ALA A 137 4.89 9.78 5.47
CA ALA A 137 4.91 8.53 6.21
C ALA A 137 4.38 7.41 5.31
N VAL A 138 5.08 6.28 5.29
CA VAL A 138 4.70 5.10 4.52
C VAL A 138 4.62 3.88 5.43
N ILE A 139 3.62 3.05 5.18
CA ILE A 139 3.42 1.75 5.82
C ILE A 139 3.27 0.72 4.72
N PHE A 140 4.02 -0.37 4.82
CA PHE A 140 3.92 -1.48 3.88
C PHE A 140 4.39 -2.77 4.53
N TRP A 141 4.07 -3.89 3.89
CA TRP A 141 4.36 -5.23 4.41
C TRP A 141 5.27 -6.01 3.46
N SER A 142 6.10 -6.87 4.02
CA SER A 142 6.87 -7.85 3.25
C SER A 142 7.08 -9.16 4.01
N CYS A 143 7.50 -10.18 3.25
CA CYS A 143 7.89 -11.49 3.74
C CYS A 143 9.31 -11.81 3.22
N PRO A 144 10.35 -11.53 4.02
CA PRO A 144 11.74 -11.52 3.54
C PRO A 144 12.32 -12.92 3.35
N TYR A 145 13.38 -13.02 2.53
CA TYR A 145 14.27 -14.19 2.47
C TYR A 145 15.62 -13.94 3.16
N THR A 146 16.05 -12.67 3.28
CA THR A 146 17.33 -12.30 3.88
C THR A 146 17.16 -11.24 4.97
N SER A 147 18.01 -11.27 5.99
CA SER A 147 18.07 -10.24 7.04
C SER A 147 18.74 -8.94 6.60
N GLU A 148 19.29 -8.93 5.38
CA GLU A 148 19.99 -7.79 4.79
C GLU A 148 19.20 -7.21 3.62
N GLU A 149 19.51 -5.97 3.26
CA GLU A 149 19.02 -5.30 2.06
C GLU A 149 20.06 -5.35 0.95
N GLY A 150 19.61 -5.48 -0.30
CA GLY A 150 20.54 -5.37 -1.40
C GLY A 150 19.97 -5.77 -2.75
N PRO A 151 20.40 -5.12 -3.84
CA PRO A 151 19.88 -5.38 -5.18
C PRO A 151 20.10 -6.84 -5.65
N GLY A 152 21.13 -7.51 -5.12
CA GLY A 152 21.45 -8.92 -5.38
C GLY A 152 20.84 -9.93 -4.40
N LEU A 153 20.12 -9.47 -3.38
CA LEU A 153 19.58 -10.31 -2.30
C LEU A 153 18.06 -10.52 -2.40
N ARG A 154 17.44 -10.05 -3.49
CA ARG A 154 15.99 -10.02 -3.69
C ARG A 154 15.36 -11.43 -3.77
N PRO A 155 14.32 -11.79 -2.98
CA PRO A 155 13.61 -10.93 -2.03
C PRO A 155 14.46 -10.60 -0.80
N ASP A 156 14.75 -9.32 -0.59
CA ASP A 156 15.61 -8.88 0.50
C ASP A 156 14.77 -8.59 1.75
N TYR A 157 15.30 -7.88 2.74
CA TYR A 157 14.54 -7.57 3.97
C TYR A 157 13.23 -6.79 3.71
N TRP A 158 13.19 -5.89 2.71
CA TRP A 158 12.01 -5.05 2.41
C TRP A 158 11.51 -5.15 0.96
N SER A 159 12.34 -5.58 0.04
CA SER A 159 12.08 -5.60 -1.39
C SER A 159 11.63 -6.99 -1.81
N GLY A 160 10.38 -7.10 -2.24
CA GLY A 160 9.80 -8.37 -2.67
C GLY A 160 9.34 -9.25 -1.51
N ASN A 161 8.91 -10.44 -1.88
CA ASN A 161 8.28 -11.40 -0.99
C ASN A 161 8.70 -12.82 -1.36
N VAL A 162 9.16 -13.60 -0.40
CA VAL A 162 9.45 -15.03 -0.62
C VAL A 162 8.17 -15.86 -0.79
N ALA A 163 7.06 -15.37 -0.25
CA ALA A 163 5.70 -15.79 -0.55
C ALA A 163 4.79 -14.56 -0.59
N LEU A 164 4.08 -14.36 -1.70
CA LEU A 164 3.09 -13.29 -1.82
C LEU A 164 1.90 -13.53 -0.89
N PRO A 165 1.36 -12.49 -0.23
CA PRO A 165 0.10 -12.59 0.45
C PRO A 165 -1.03 -12.71 -0.56
N ARG A 166 -2.20 -13.12 -0.08
CA ARG A 166 -3.46 -12.74 -0.69
C ARG A 166 -3.86 -11.38 -0.16
N ALA A 167 -3.70 -10.33 -0.98
CA ALA A 167 -4.17 -8.99 -0.66
C ALA A 167 -5.59 -8.81 -1.17
N ILE A 168 -6.47 -8.33 -0.28
CA ILE A 168 -7.87 -8.01 -0.57
C ILE A 168 -8.16 -6.62 -0.02
N GLN A 169 -8.28 -5.62 -0.88
CA GLN A 169 -8.69 -4.27 -0.53
C GLN A 169 -10.12 -3.99 -0.98
N PHE A 170 -10.86 -3.27 -0.16
CA PHE A 170 -12.12 -2.64 -0.52
C PHE A 170 -12.14 -1.24 0.09
N ARG A 171 -12.08 -0.21 -0.77
CA ARG A 171 -11.93 1.19 -0.36
C ARG A 171 -10.76 1.37 0.63
N ASN A 172 -11.04 1.86 1.83
CA ASN A 172 -10.12 2.16 2.93
C ASN A 172 -9.78 0.95 3.82
N VAL A 173 -10.31 -0.24 3.53
CA VAL A 173 -10.05 -1.47 4.28
C VAL A 173 -9.24 -2.45 3.45
N LEU A 174 -8.19 -3.01 4.04
CA LEU A 174 -7.29 -3.97 3.41
C LEU A 174 -7.05 -5.18 4.33
N ALA A 175 -7.08 -6.37 3.75
CA ALA A 175 -6.56 -7.59 4.37
C ALA A 175 -5.34 -8.10 3.60
N LEU A 176 -4.28 -8.47 4.32
CA LEU A 176 -3.14 -9.20 3.79
C LEU A 176 -3.04 -10.55 4.51
N ILE A 177 -3.34 -11.61 3.78
CA ILE A 177 -3.36 -12.98 4.32
C ILE A 177 -2.10 -13.67 3.85
N TRP A 178 -1.21 -14.00 4.78
CA TRP A 178 0.08 -14.64 4.51
C TRP A 178 0.09 -16.09 4.92
N HIS A 179 0.55 -16.94 4.01
CA HIS A 179 1.11 -18.25 4.31
C HIS A 179 2.60 -18.22 3.96
N GLU A 180 3.45 -18.08 4.96
CA GLU A 180 4.89 -18.19 4.81
C GLU A 180 5.29 -19.59 4.34
N ASN A 181 6.38 -19.67 3.59
CA ASN A 181 7.05 -20.93 3.32
C ASN A 181 8.29 -21.08 4.22
N ARG A 182 8.94 -22.24 4.16
CA ARG A 182 10.13 -22.57 4.98
C ARG A 182 11.34 -21.63 4.81
N PHE A 183 11.29 -20.69 3.87
CA PHE A 183 12.37 -19.78 3.55
C PHE A 183 12.18 -18.38 4.16
N SER A 184 11.01 -18.09 4.73
CA SER A 184 10.83 -16.95 5.64
C SER A 184 10.83 -17.42 7.09
N TRP A 185 11.01 -16.47 8.00
CA TRP A 185 10.82 -16.63 9.44
C TRP A 185 9.91 -15.54 10.03
N MET A 186 9.37 -14.66 9.19
CA MET A 186 8.45 -13.61 9.59
C MET A 186 7.63 -13.04 8.41
N ASN A 187 6.56 -12.36 8.76
CA ASN A 187 5.90 -11.35 7.95
C ASN A 187 5.86 -10.07 8.78
N HIS A 188 6.28 -8.96 8.20
CA HIS A 188 6.49 -7.72 8.94
C HIS A 188 6.00 -6.50 8.19
N CYS A 189 5.86 -5.42 8.94
CA CYS A 189 5.33 -4.15 8.50
C CYS A 189 6.36 -3.06 8.79
N PHE A 190 6.76 -2.32 7.77
CA PHE A 190 7.54 -1.10 7.96
C PHE A 190 6.65 -0.05 8.63
N PHE A 191 7.09 0.48 9.76
CA PHE A 191 6.32 1.44 10.53
C PHE A 191 7.28 2.30 11.36
N GLU A 192 7.43 3.58 11.04
CA GLU A 192 8.34 4.49 11.76
C GLU A 192 7.57 5.37 12.75
N PRO A 193 7.59 5.08 14.07
CA PRO A 193 6.80 5.83 15.05
C PRO A 193 7.04 7.34 15.04
N SER A 194 8.25 7.77 14.72
CA SER A 194 8.64 9.18 14.66
C SER A 194 7.96 9.98 13.55
N LYS A 195 7.26 9.31 12.62
CA LYS A 195 6.50 9.94 11.54
C LYS A 195 5.02 10.16 11.88
N PHE A 196 4.57 9.71 13.04
CA PHE A 196 3.19 9.83 13.48
C PHE A 196 3.09 10.77 14.68
N ASP A 197 2.03 11.57 14.69
CA ASP A 197 1.77 12.53 15.78
C ASP A 197 1.32 11.82 17.05
N GLU A 198 0.68 10.66 16.89
CA GLU A 198 0.11 9.89 17.98
C GLU A 198 0.00 8.41 17.61
N ILE A 199 0.30 7.53 18.57
CA ILE A 199 0.26 6.07 18.41
C ILE A 199 -0.40 5.47 19.65
N LYS A 200 -1.33 4.54 19.47
CA LYS A 200 -1.99 3.78 20.53
C LYS A 200 -1.93 2.29 20.22
N VAL A 201 -1.71 1.47 21.25
CA VAL A 201 -1.75 0.00 21.12
C VAL A 201 -2.85 -0.51 22.03
N GLU A 202 -3.83 -1.20 21.44
CA GLU A 202 -5.04 -1.67 22.11
C GLU A 202 -5.27 -3.15 21.74
N GLY A 203 -4.87 -4.06 22.64
CA GLY A 203 -4.92 -5.49 22.36
C GLY A 203 -4.04 -5.89 21.16
N ARG A 204 -4.65 -6.40 20.09
CA ARG A 204 -3.97 -6.78 18.83
C ARG A 204 -3.97 -5.66 17.78
N TRP A 205 -4.51 -4.50 18.10
CA TRP A 205 -4.51 -3.32 17.23
C TRP A 205 -3.37 -2.36 17.59
N LEU A 206 -2.75 -1.81 16.56
CA LEU A 206 -1.94 -0.61 16.62
C LEU A 206 -2.65 0.48 15.82
N PHE A 207 -2.82 1.64 16.43
CA PHE A 207 -3.41 2.81 15.82
C PHE A 207 -2.38 3.91 15.69
N ALA A 208 -2.42 4.65 14.60
CA ALA A 208 -1.56 5.81 14.40
C ALA A 208 -2.29 6.94 13.70
N ARG A 209 -1.89 8.17 14.02
CA ARG A 209 -2.35 9.39 13.35
C ARG A 209 -1.18 10.14 12.74
N ALA A 210 -1.30 10.50 11.47
CA ALA A 210 -0.43 11.44 10.79
C ALA A 210 -1.28 12.62 10.33
N ARG A 211 -1.12 13.77 10.99
CA ARG A 211 -1.95 14.96 10.82
C ARG A 211 -3.43 14.60 10.94
N LYS A 212 -4.17 14.62 9.83
CA LYS A 212 -5.60 14.30 9.76
C LYS A 212 -5.91 12.88 9.30
N GLY A 213 -4.92 12.13 8.83
CA GLY A 213 -5.07 10.74 8.41
C GLY A 213 -4.86 9.78 9.58
N TYR A 214 -5.70 8.74 9.65
CA TYR A 214 -5.70 7.72 10.69
C TYR A 214 -5.51 6.32 10.08
N VAL A 215 -4.87 5.43 10.83
CA VAL A 215 -4.77 4.01 10.48
C VAL A 215 -4.91 3.15 11.72
N GLY A 216 -5.67 2.07 11.59
CA GLY A 216 -5.66 0.92 12.49
C GLY A 216 -5.03 -0.27 11.76
N ILE A 217 -4.05 -0.92 12.39
CA ILE A 217 -3.39 -2.13 11.92
C ILE A 217 -3.65 -3.22 12.95
N PHE A 218 -4.17 -4.36 12.52
CA PHE A 218 -4.39 -5.54 13.33
C PHE A 218 -3.58 -6.70 12.77
N SER A 219 -3.10 -7.56 13.66
CA SER A 219 -2.47 -8.82 13.29
C SER A 219 -3.18 -9.95 14.03
N LYS A 220 -3.64 -10.97 13.31
CA LYS A 220 -4.36 -12.11 13.87
C LYS A 220 -3.56 -12.79 14.98
N TYR A 221 -2.27 -13.03 14.78
CA TYR A 221 -1.43 -13.65 15.82
C TYR A 221 -0.67 -12.64 16.68
N GLY A 222 -1.11 -11.38 16.66
CA GLY A 222 -0.43 -10.27 17.31
C GLY A 222 0.79 -9.81 16.54
N MET A 223 1.33 -8.68 16.99
CA MET A 223 2.53 -8.05 16.43
C MET A 223 3.33 -7.44 17.57
N SER A 224 4.62 -7.29 17.37
CA SER A 224 5.49 -6.55 18.29
C SER A 224 6.47 -5.70 17.52
N PHE A 225 6.91 -4.60 18.15
CA PHE A 225 8.01 -3.83 17.59
C PHE A 225 9.29 -4.68 17.58
N GLY A 226 10.03 -4.64 16.47
CA GLY A 226 11.37 -5.20 16.41
C GLY A 226 12.26 -4.62 17.51
N GLN A 227 13.03 -5.47 18.19
CA GLN A 227 13.83 -5.08 19.37
C GLN A 227 15.33 -4.97 19.07
N SER A 228 15.77 -5.39 17.88
CA SER A 228 17.18 -5.44 17.49
C SER A 228 17.33 -5.23 15.98
N GLY A 229 18.58 -5.12 15.52
CA GLY A 229 18.87 -4.85 14.11
C GLY A 229 18.66 -3.38 13.71
N PRO A 230 18.85 -3.05 12.43
CA PRO A 230 18.76 -1.67 11.93
C PRO A 230 17.35 -1.07 12.00
N TYR A 231 16.31 -1.91 12.18
CA TYR A 231 14.90 -1.52 12.23
C TYR A 231 14.28 -1.63 13.62
N ALA A 232 15.10 -1.79 14.67
CA ALA A 232 14.60 -1.78 16.05
C ALA A 232 13.73 -0.54 16.32
N GLY A 233 12.51 -0.77 16.81
CA GLY A 233 11.51 0.26 17.07
C GLY A 233 10.89 0.91 15.82
N ARG A 234 11.18 0.42 14.61
CA ARG A 234 10.72 0.96 13.32
C ARG A 234 10.10 -0.09 12.38
N GLU A 235 9.72 -1.23 12.95
CA GLU A 235 9.04 -2.32 12.25
C GLU A 235 8.12 -3.06 13.23
N LEU A 236 7.00 -3.56 12.72
CA LEU A 236 6.11 -4.46 13.44
C LEU A 236 6.28 -5.86 12.86
N ILE A 237 6.55 -6.84 13.73
CA ILE A 237 6.87 -8.20 13.32
C ILE A 237 5.78 -9.16 13.79
N CYS A 238 5.36 -10.06 12.91
CA CYS A 238 4.66 -11.29 13.27
C CYS A 238 5.54 -12.49 12.89
N TYR A 239 5.83 -13.35 13.86
CA TYR A 239 6.61 -14.58 13.66
C TYR A 239 5.73 -15.80 13.33
N ASN A 240 4.40 -15.63 13.31
CA ASN A 240 3.53 -16.74 12.93
C ASN A 240 3.55 -16.89 11.40
N PRO A 241 3.89 -18.07 10.87
CA PRO A 241 3.96 -18.28 9.43
C PRO A 241 2.62 -18.09 8.73
N ASN A 242 1.51 -18.28 9.44
CA ASN A 242 0.20 -17.95 8.92
C ASN A 242 -0.29 -16.71 9.65
N ASN A 243 -0.56 -15.62 8.94
CA ASN A 243 -1.05 -14.42 9.59
C ASN A 243 -2.03 -13.65 8.70
N ILE A 244 -2.93 -12.91 9.32
CA ILE A 244 -3.80 -11.95 8.64
C ILE A 244 -3.51 -10.59 9.24
N TRP A 245 -3.03 -9.67 8.40
CA TRP A 245 -3.03 -8.25 8.71
C TRP A 245 -4.35 -7.66 8.24
N LEU A 246 -5.06 -6.97 9.13
CA LEU A 246 -6.18 -6.11 8.75
C LEU A 246 -5.74 -4.66 8.91
N VAL A 247 -6.15 -3.83 7.96
CA VAL A 247 -5.86 -2.41 7.93
C VAL A 247 -7.17 -1.69 7.65
N GLU A 248 -7.48 -0.71 8.46
CA GLU A 248 -8.57 0.23 8.19
C GLU A 248 -8.03 1.65 8.32
N CYS A 249 -8.25 2.46 7.29
CA CYS A 249 -7.84 3.85 7.26
C CYS A 249 -9.05 4.75 7.47
N GLY A 250 -8.81 5.97 7.93
CA GLY A 250 -9.82 7.00 8.09
C GLY A 250 -9.21 8.39 8.13
N CYS A 251 -10.03 9.42 8.21
CA CYS A 251 -9.56 10.78 8.40
C CYS A 251 -10.42 11.58 9.39
N GLU A 252 -9.92 12.75 9.77
CA GLU A 252 -10.62 13.68 10.67
C GLU A 252 -12.00 14.08 10.13
N ASP A 253 -12.15 14.29 8.82
CA ASP A 253 -13.41 14.73 8.23
C ASP A 253 -14.51 13.65 8.34
N GLU A 254 -14.14 12.37 8.26
CA GLU A 254 -15.08 11.23 8.35
C GLU A 254 -15.35 10.81 9.81
N TRP A 255 -14.32 10.82 10.66
CA TRP A 255 -14.39 10.25 12.01
C TRP A 255 -14.47 11.31 13.12
N GLY A 256 -14.23 12.57 12.77
CA GLY A 256 -14.22 13.74 13.66
C GLY A 256 -13.00 13.84 14.59
N SER A 257 -12.41 12.72 15.01
CA SER A 257 -11.23 12.69 15.88
C SER A 257 -10.58 11.31 15.89
N PHE A 258 -9.29 11.26 16.19
CA PHE A 258 -8.55 10.00 16.34
C PHE A 258 -9.09 9.11 17.45
N GLU A 259 -9.51 9.68 18.58
CA GLU A 259 -10.10 8.94 19.70
C GLU A 259 -11.35 8.18 19.26
N LYS A 260 -12.26 8.84 18.53
CA LYS A 260 -13.49 8.19 18.02
C LYS A 260 -13.17 7.05 17.05
N PHE A 261 -12.19 7.24 16.17
CA PHE A 261 -11.71 6.21 15.26
C PHE A 261 -11.19 4.98 16.03
N VAL A 262 -10.32 5.20 17.02
CA VAL A 262 -9.77 4.14 17.89
C VAL A 262 -10.89 3.42 18.66
N GLU A 263 -11.80 4.14 19.30
CA GLU A 263 -12.90 3.54 20.07
C GLU A 263 -13.81 2.67 19.20
N LYS A 264 -14.12 3.12 17.98
CA LYS A 264 -14.99 2.38 17.07
C LYS A 264 -14.33 1.14 16.50
N ILE A 265 -13.06 1.22 16.07
CA ILE A 265 -12.36 0.07 15.50
C ILE A 265 -12.00 -0.95 16.56
N LYS A 266 -11.52 -0.53 17.75
CA LYS A 266 -11.12 -1.49 18.79
C LYS A 266 -12.30 -2.30 19.34
N THR A 267 -13.52 -1.78 19.22
CA THR A 267 -14.76 -2.45 19.66
C THR A 267 -15.48 -3.18 18.52
N ALA A 268 -15.01 -3.04 17.28
CA ALA A 268 -15.56 -3.74 16.13
C ALA A 268 -15.38 -5.26 16.26
N GLN A 269 -16.39 -6.01 15.81
CA GLN A 269 -16.38 -7.46 15.95
C GLN A 269 -15.41 -8.09 14.94
N ILE A 270 -14.53 -8.96 15.43
CA ILE A 270 -13.68 -9.83 14.62
C ILE A 270 -14.02 -11.27 14.98
N VAL A 271 -14.44 -12.05 13.98
CA VAL A 271 -14.65 -13.50 14.12
C VAL A 271 -13.61 -14.21 13.28
N GLU A 272 -12.76 -14.99 13.94
CA GLU A 272 -11.70 -15.77 13.31
C GLU A 272 -12.14 -17.23 13.15
N SER A 273 -11.98 -17.79 11.96
CA SER A 273 -12.26 -19.21 11.69
C SER A 273 -11.18 -19.77 10.77
N ASN A 274 -10.24 -20.54 11.32
CA ASN A 274 -9.10 -21.09 10.57
C ASN A 274 -8.33 -20.00 9.79
N GLU A 275 -8.39 -20.03 8.46
CA GLU A 275 -7.72 -19.09 7.54
C GLU A 275 -8.61 -17.91 7.14
N ASP A 276 -9.79 -17.79 7.74
CA ASP A 276 -10.79 -16.78 7.42
C ASP A 276 -11.00 -15.81 8.59
N ILE A 277 -11.37 -14.59 8.24
CA ILE A 277 -11.75 -13.54 9.17
C ILE A 277 -13.02 -12.86 8.66
N LEU A 278 -13.98 -12.68 9.56
CA LEU A 278 -15.07 -11.73 9.40
C LEU A 278 -14.75 -10.54 10.29
N TYR A 279 -14.64 -9.38 9.67
CA TYR A 279 -14.45 -8.10 10.34
C TYR A 279 -15.68 -7.23 10.09
N ASP A 280 -16.40 -6.86 11.15
CA ASP A 280 -17.51 -5.91 11.08
C ASP A 280 -16.95 -4.49 11.09
N SER A 281 -16.44 -4.05 9.94
CA SER A 281 -15.76 -2.77 9.78
C SER A 281 -16.75 -1.62 10.00
N PRO A 282 -16.44 -0.63 10.86
CA PRO A 282 -17.32 0.51 11.05
C PRO A 282 -17.48 1.40 9.80
N SER A 283 -16.56 1.31 8.82
CA SER A 283 -16.63 2.11 7.59
C SER A 283 -17.25 1.39 6.40
N VAL A 284 -17.00 0.09 6.22
CA VAL A 284 -17.48 -0.66 5.04
C VAL A 284 -18.49 -1.77 5.34
N GLY A 285 -18.76 -2.07 6.61
CA GLY A 285 -19.65 -3.17 7.01
C GLY A 285 -18.94 -4.51 7.12
N LYS A 286 -19.68 -5.61 6.94
CA LYS A 286 -19.18 -6.98 7.17
C LYS A 286 -18.22 -7.41 6.07
N PHE A 287 -16.93 -7.24 6.33
CA PHE A 287 -15.84 -7.64 5.47
C PHE A 287 -15.40 -9.07 5.78
N VAL A 288 -15.69 -10.00 4.89
CA VAL A 288 -15.32 -11.42 5.02
C VAL A 288 -14.24 -11.75 4.01
N VAL A 289 -13.11 -12.23 4.50
CA VAL A 289 -11.96 -12.61 3.68
C VAL A 289 -11.29 -13.84 4.25
N GLY A 290 -10.48 -14.50 3.44
CA GLY A 290 -9.75 -15.70 3.85
C GLY A 290 -8.81 -16.18 2.76
N TRP A 291 -7.97 -17.17 3.05
CA TRP A 291 -6.99 -17.62 2.04
C TRP A 291 -7.66 -18.15 0.78
N ASN A 292 -8.72 -18.97 0.91
CA ASN A 292 -9.48 -19.52 -0.23
C ASN A 292 -10.94 -19.03 -0.30
N THR A 293 -11.34 -18.15 0.60
CA THR A 293 -12.72 -17.65 0.70
C THR A 293 -12.99 -16.59 -0.35
N ASN A 294 -14.16 -16.66 -1.00
CA ASN A 294 -14.59 -15.60 -1.89
C ASN A 294 -14.90 -14.34 -1.06
N PRO A 295 -14.17 -13.23 -1.24
CA PRO A 295 -14.32 -12.10 -0.36
C PRO A 295 -15.63 -11.36 -0.61
N VAL A 296 -16.28 -10.95 0.48
CA VAL A 296 -17.55 -10.23 0.42
C VAL A 296 -17.57 -9.04 1.39
N VAL A 297 -18.33 -8.02 1.05
CA VAL A 297 -18.71 -6.89 1.92
C VAL A 297 -20.22 -6.85 1.99
N ASP A 298 -20.80 -6.96 3.18
CA ASP A 298 -22.25 -7.00 3.41
C ASP A 298 -22.99 -8.03 2.52
N GLY A 299 -22.34 -9.16 2.27
CA GLY A 299 -22.87 -10.25 1.44
C GLY A 299 -22.71 -10.03 -0.08
N VAL A 300 -22.15 -8.91 -0.52
CA VAL A 300 -21.83 -8.62 -1.92
C VAL A 300 -20.37 -9.01 -2.21
N SER A 301 -20.14 -9.82 -3.24
CA SER A 301 -18.78 -10.22 -3.66
C SER A 301 -17.93 -9.04 -4.08
N ILE A 302 -16.67 -9.02 -3.61
CA ILE A 302 -15.64 -8.12 -4.13
C ILE A 302 -15.09 -8.73 -5.41
N GLU A 303 -15.11 -7.98 -6.50
CA GLU A 303 -14.52 -8.41 -7.76
C GLU A 303 -12.98 -8.34 -7.67
N LEU A 304 -12.32 -9.49 -7.69
CA LEU A 304 -10.86 -9.60 -7.58
C LEU A 304 -10.14 -9.57 -8.93
N GLN A 305 -10.86 -9.90 -10.00
CA GLN A 305 -10.34 -9.88 -11.36
C GLN A 305 -11.23 -9.01 -12.21
N ASP A 306 -10.79 -7.77 -12.38
CA ASP A 306 -11.59 -6.74 -13.00
C ASP A 306 -11.48 -6.80 -14.54
N ARG A 307 -12.55 -6.40 -15.24
CA ARG A 307 -12.58 -6.42 -16.72
C ARG A 307 -11.91 -5.20 -17.35
N PHE A 308 -11.83 -4.10 -16.60
CA PHE A 308 -11.44 -2.78 -17.11
C PHE A 308 -9.92 -2.63 -17.20
N LEU A 309 -9.46 -1.84 -18.17
CA LEU A 309 -8.06 -1.39 -18.16
C LEU A 309 -7.83 -0.41 -17.00
N ILE A 310 -8.71 0.59 -16.87
CA ILE A 310 -8.74 1.57 -15.79
C ILE A 310 -10.21 1.97 -15.56
N LYS A 311 -10.64 2.06 -14.30
CA LYS A 311 -11.91 2.63 -13.84
C LYS A 311 -11.61 3.51 -12.63
N SER A 312 -11.97 4.79 -12.70
CA SER A 312 -11.72 5.79 -11.65
C SER A 312 -13.06 6.45 -11.29
N THR A 313 -13.39 6.55 -10.01
CA THR A 313 -14.71 7.01 -9.49
C THR A 313 -14.59 7.83 -8.23
#